data_AF-A0A3C1DKE1-F1
#
_entry.id   AF-A0A3C1DKE1-F1
#
_cell.length_a   1.000
_cell.length_b   1.000
_cell.length_c   1.000
_cell.angle_alpha   90.00
_cell.angle_beta   90.00
_cell.angle_gamma   90.00
#
_symmetry.space_group_name_H-M   'P 1'
#
loop_
_entity.id
_entity.type
_entity.pdbx_description
1 polymer ?
#
loop_
_entity_poly.entity_id
_entity_poly.type
_entity_poly.pdbx_seq_one_letter_code
_entity_poly.pdbx_strand_id
1 'polypeptide(L)'
;MSTEGGVKAVIAALCANIGIAIAKFVAFFFTGSSSMLSEAIHSVADSFNQVLLLIGGHRAKREATSKHQFGYGRTRYVYGFVVSVILFL
;
A
#
# COMPACT_ATOMS: atom_id res chain seq x y z
N MET A 1 3.70 21.77 4.54
CA MET A 1 4.35 21.16 3.36
C MET A 1 3.71 19.81 3.04
N SER A 2 3.11 19.71 1.84
CA SER A 2 2.95 18.46 1.05
C SER A 2 1.92 17.38 1.43
N THR A 3 0.81 17.69 2.11
CA THR A 3 -0.23 16.65 2.39
C THR A 3 -1.04 16.24 1.15
N GLU A 4 -1.16 17.10 0.12
CA GLU A 4 -1.93 16.78 -1.09
C GLU A 4 -1.18 15.90 -2.10
N GLY A 5 0.15 16.02 -2.18
CA GLY A 5 0.97 15.22 -3.10
C GLY A 5 1.07 13.75 -2.69
N GLY A 6 1.02 13.45 -1.39
CA GLY A 6 1.21 12.10 -0.86
C GLY A 6 0.15 11.10 -1.33
N VAL A 7 -1.13 11.49 -1.32
CA VAL A 7 -2.21 10.56 -1.74
C VAL A 7 -2.17 10.30 -3.24
N LYS A 8 -1.95 11.34 -4.06
CA LYS A 8 -1.79 11.17 -5.51
C LYS A 8 -0.57 10.30 -5.85
N ALA A 9 0.55 10.49 -5.16
CA ALA A 9 1.74 9.66 -5.33
C ALA A 9 1.48 8.19 -4.96
N VAL A 10 0.78 7.92 -3.85
CA VAL A 10 0.44 6.54 -3.45
C VAL A 10 -0.51 5.89 -4.45
N ILE A 11 -1.49 6.63 -4.99
CA ILE A 11 -2.38 6.11 -6.05
C ILE A 11 -1.60 5.82 -7.34
N ALA A 12 -0.71 6.73 -7.77
CA ALA A 12 0.12 6.50 -8.95
C ALA A 12 1.02 5.26 -8.77
N ALA A 13 1.62 5.10 -7.59
CA ALA A 13 2.45 3.96 -7.25
C ALA A 13 1.63 2.65 -7.20
N LEU A 14 0.38 2.70 -6.73
CA LEU A 14 -0.55 1.56 -6.76
C LEU A 14 -0.87 1.12 -8.18
N CYS A 15 -1.20 2.05 -9.07
CA CYS A 15 -1.46 1.73 -10.47
C CYS A 15 -0.23 1.12 -11.14
N ALA A 16 0.97 1.67 -10.86
CA ALA A 16 2.22 1.15 -11.41
C ALA A 16 2.51 -0.27 -10.91
N ASN A 17 2.41 -0.53 -9.60
CA ASN A 17 2.67 -1.84 -9.02
C ASN A 17 1.67 -2.91 -9.48
N ILE A 18 0.40 -2.55 -9.65
CA ILE A 18 -0.60 -3.46 -10.24
C ILE A 18 -0.22 -3.80 -11.69
N GLY A 19 0.19 -2.80 -12.49
CA GLY A 19 0.65 -3.03 -13.86
C GLY A 19 1.85 -3.98 -13.91
N ILE A 20 2.83 -3.79 -13.04
CA ILE A 20 4.01 -4.66 -12.92
C ILE A 20 3.62 -6.06 -12.45
N ALA A 21 2.71 -6.19 -11.48
CA ALA A 21 2.23 -7.48 -11.00
C ALA A 21 1.57 -8.27 -12.13
N ILE A 22 0.70 -7.64 -12.92
CA ILE A 22 0.05 -8.28 -14.07
C ILE A 22 1.11 -8.73 -15.09
N ALA A 23 2.06 -7.87 -15.43
CA ALA A 23 3.14 -8.23 -16.36
C ALA A 23 3.97 -9.42 -15.86
N LYS A 24 4.30 -9.47 -14.56
CA LYS A 24 5.02 -10.59 -13.94
C LYS A 24 4.20 -11.88 -13.93
N PHE A 25 2.90 -11.82 -13.67
CA PHE A 25 2.01 -12.99 -13.78
C PHE A 25 1.93 -13.54 -15.20
N VAL A 26 1.86 -12.65 -16.19
CA VAL A 26 1.90 -13.03 -17.61
C VAL A 26 3.25 -13.68 -17.94
N ALA A 27 4.36 -13.06 -17.52
CA ALA A 27 5.70 -13.62 -17.72
C ALA A 27 5.86 -14.99 -17.03
N PHE A 28 5.32 -15.16 -15.82
CA PHE A 28 5.26 -16.45 -15.13
C PHE A 28 4.49 -17.49 -15.94
N PHE A 29 3.32 -17.13 -16.49
CA PHE A 29 2.52 -18.07 -17.30
C PHE A 29 3.29 -18.60 -18.51
N PHE A 30 4.09 -17.75 -19.16
CA PHE A 30 4.93 -18.16 -20.29
C PHE A 30 6.19 -18.91 -19.88
N THR A 31 6.82 -18.54 -18.76
CA THR A 31 8.11 -19.13 -18.33
C THR A 31 7.95 -20.37 -17.45
N GLY A 32 6.82 -20.53 -16.76
CA GLY A 32 6.58 -21.59 -15.78
C GLY A 32 7.53 -21.57 -14.57
N SER A 33 8.31 -20.49 -14.38
CA SER A 33 9.37 -20.44 -13.39
C SER A 33 8.85 -20.10 -12.00
N SER A 34 9.16 -20.94 -11.01
CA SER A 34 8.85 -20.68 -9.59
C SER A 34 9.44 -19.36 -9.09
N SER A 35 10.60 -18.94 -9.63
CA SER A 35 11.20 -17.64 -9.29
C SER A 35 10.34 -16.46 -9.77
N MET A 36 9.83 -16.54 -11.01
CA MET A 36 8.92 -15.52 -11.55
C MET A 36 7.58 -15.48 -10.81
N LEU A 37 7.06 -16.62 -10.35
CA LEU A 37 5.89 -16.64 -9.48
C LEU A 37 6.14 -15.92 -8.15
N SER A 38 7.30 -16.19 -7.52
CA SER A 38 7.69 -15.51 -6.28
C SER A 38 7.78 -14.00 -6.48
N GLU A 39 8.37 -13.55 -7.59
CA GLU A 39 8.42 -12.13 -7.93
C GLU A 39 7.04 -11.53 -8.21
N ALA A 40 6.13 -12.27 -8.84
CA ALA A 40 4.77 -11.83 -9.11
C ALA A 40 3.98 -11.66 -7.79
N ILE A 41 4.09 -12.61 -6.87
CA ILE A 41 3.49 -12.53 -5.53
C ILE A 41 4.07 -11.35 -4.74
N HIS A 42 5.38 -11.12 -4.81
CA HIS A 42 6.01 -9.97 -4.17
C HIS A 42 5.43 -8.64 -4.68
N SER A 43 5.24 -8.51 -6.00
CA SER A 43 4.62 -7.32 -6.61
C SER A 43 3.17 -7.09 -6.16
N VAL A 44 2.45 -8.17 -5.83
CA VAL A 44 1.11 -8.08 -5.23
C VAL A 44 1.19 -7.61 -3.77
N ALA A 45 2.15 -8.12 -3.00
CA ALA A 45 2.38 -7.68 -1.62
C ALA A 45 2.73 -6.17 -1.55
N ASP A 46 3.54 -5.68 -2.49
CA ASP A 46 3.84 -4.25 -2.61
C ASP A 46 2.59 -3.40 -2.91
N SER A 47 1.70 -3.91 -3.76
CA SER A 47 0.42 -3.25 -4.03
C SER A 47 -0.46 -3.19 -2.77
N PHE A 48 -0.46 -4.26 -1.98
CA PHE A 48 -1.18 -4.31 -0.70
C PHE A 48 -0.69 -3.27 0.30
N ASN A 49 0.64 -3.04 0.36
CA ASN A 49 1.23 -2.00 1.20
C ASN A 49 0.71 -0.60 0.85
N GLN A 50 0.58 -0.28 -0.44
CA GLN A 50 0.02 1.01 -0.88
C GLN A 50 -1.46 1.15 -0.52
N VAL A 51 -2.25 0.07 -0.61
CA VAL A 51 -3.65 0.06 -0.16
C VAL A 51 -3.74 0.34 1.35
N LEU A 52 -2.89 -0.26 2.17
CA LEU A 52 -2.84 0.02 3.61
C LEU A 52 -2.53 1.50 3.90
N LEU A 53 -1.59 2.11 3.18
CA LEU A 53 -1.28 3.54 3.32
C LEU A 53 -2.47 4.42 2.94
N LEU A 54 -3.22 4.07 1.88
CA LEU A 54 -4.43 4.78 1.49
C LEU A 54 -5.52 4.68 2.56
N ILE A 55 -5.75 3.48 3.12
CA ILE A 55 -6.71 3.27 4.21
C ILE A 55 -6.30 4.06 5.44
N GLY A 56 -5.01 4.02 5.81
CA GLY A 56 -4.48 4.79 6.94
C GLY A 56 -4.65 6.30 6.76
N GLY A 57 -4.39 6.79 5.54
CA GLY A 57 -4.64 8.18 5.17
C GLY A 57 -6.12 8.57 5.22
N HIS A 58 -7.01 7.72 4.74
CA HIS A 58 -8.45 7.97 4.78
C HIS A 58 -8.98 7.96 6.23
N ARG A 59 -8.60 6.96 7.03
CA ARG A 59 -8.98 6.90 8.45
C ARG A 59 -8.42 8.06 9.26
N ALA A 60 -7.23 8.56 8.92
CA ALA A 60 -6.65 9.72 9.58
C ALA A 60 -7.41 11.03 9.35
N LYS A 61 -8.21 11.13 8.28
CA LYS A 61 -9.09 12.28 8.00
C LYS A 61 -10.44 12.21 8.71
N ARG A 62 -10.74 11.13 9.44
CA ARG A 62 -12.01 10.97 10.15
C ARG A 62 -12.13 11.99 11.28
N GLU A 63 -13.30 12.62 11.38
CA GLU A 63 -13.61 13.62 12.41
C GLU A 63 -13.55 13.04 13.83
N ALA A 64 -13.30 13.92 14.80
CA ALA A 64 -13.26 13.57 16.21
C ALA A 64 -14.61 12.99 16.67
N THR A 65 -14.56 11.95 17.48
CA THR A 65 -15.75 11.29 18.07
C THR A 65 -15.66 11.39 19.58
N SER A 66 -16.75 11.19 20.32
CA SER A 66 -16.73 11.14 21.80
C SER A 66 -15.67 10.19 22.38
N LYS A 67 -15.37 9.08 21.69
CA LYS A 67 -14.28 8.14 22.05
C LYS A 67 -12.86 8.62 21.67
N HIS A 68 -12.72 9.54 20.71
CA HIS A 68 -11.44 10.09 20.24
C HIS A 68 -11.56 11.62 20.14
N GLN A 69 -11.44 12.30 21.28
CA GLN A 69 -11.61 13.76 21.37
C GLN A 69 -10.53 14.54 20.61
N PHE A 70 -9.34 13.94 20.40
CA PHE A 70 -8.24 14.52 19.61
C PHE A 70 -8.29 14.17 18.11
N GLY A 71 -9.33 13.46 17.64
CA GLY A 71 -9.45 13.00 16.25
C GLY A 71 -8.59 11.77 15.90
N TYR A 72 -8.58 11.42 14.61
CA TYR A 72 -7.93 10.20 14.11
C TYR A 72 -6.59 10.45 13.38
N GLY A 73 -6.06 11.68 13.39
CA GLY A 73 -4.86 12.02 12.61
C GLY A 73 -3.65 11.10 12.84
N ARG A 74 -3.50 10.58 14.07
CA ARG A 74 -2.40 9.65 14.43
C ARG A 74 -2.52 8.27 13.80
N THR A 75 -3.71 7.88 13.32
CA THR A 75 -3.93 6.60 12.64
C THR A 75 -3.01 6.42 11.43
N ARG A 76 -2.63 7.50 10.73
CA ARG A 76 -1.66 7.42 9.63
C ARG A 76 -0.31 6.82 10.05
N TYR A 77 0.19 7.15 11.23
CA TYR A 77 1.46 6.61 11.74
C TYR A 77 1.36 5.14 12.10
N VAL A 78 0.21 4.71 12.64
CA VAL A 78 -0.05 3.29 12.94
C VAL A 78 -0.03 2.46 11.66
N TYR A 79 -0.71 2.92 10.61
CA TYR A 79 -0.69 2.24 9.32
C TYR A 79 0.69 2.27 8.66
N GLY A 80 1.42 3.39 8.78
CA GLY A 80 2.81 3.46 8.31
C GLY A 80 3.71 2.45 9.02
N PHE A 81 3.59 2.31 10.34
CA PHE A 81 4.33 1.32 11.12
C PHE A 81 3.99 -0.11 10.70
N VAL A 82 2.70 -0.44 10.52
CA VAL A 82 2.28 -1.76 10.04
C VAL A 82 2.90 -2.08 8.69
N VAL A 83 2.90 -1.11 7.75
CA VAL A 83 3.54 -1.28 6.45
C VAL A 83 5.05 -1.49 6.58
N SER A 84 5.73 -0.75 7.47
CA SER A 84 7.16 -0.96 7.73
C SER A 84 7.47 -2.35 8.26
N VAL A 85 6.62 -2.90 9.14
CA VAL A 85 6.77 -4.28 9.64
C VAL A 85 6.58 -5.28 8.51
N ILE A 86 5.56 -5.10 7.65
CA ILE A 86 5.30 -5.99 6.51
C ILE A 86 6.45 -5.95 5.49
N LEU A 87 7.08 -4.80 5.27
CA LEU A 87 8.23 -4.68 4.37
C LEU A 87 9.51 -5.31 4.92
N PHE A 88 9.64 -5.37 6.24
CA PHE A 88 10.81 -5.94 6.91
C PHE A 88 10.75 -7.46 7.03
N LEU A 89 9.54 -8.01 7.20
CA LEU A 89 9.28 -9.45 7.29
C LEU A 89 9.27 -10.11 5.90
#